data_AF-A0A950B671-F1
#
_entry.id   AF-A0A950B671-F1
#
_cell.length_a   1.000
_cell.length_b   1.000
_cell.length_c   1.000
_cell.angle_alpha   90.00
_cell.angle_beta   90.00
_cell.angle_gamma   90.00
#
_symmetry.space_group_name_H-M   'P 1'
#
loop_
_entity.id
_entity.type
_entity.pdbx_description
1 polymer ?
#
loop_
_entity_poly.entity_id
_entity_poly.type
_entity_poly.pdbx_seq_one_letter_code
_entity_poly.pdbx_strand_id
1 'polypeptide(L)'
;GDHYVEVDFDLSDVMFVATSNSMNIPSALLDRMEVIRLSGYTEDEKTNIAMRYLLPKQLTNNGVKEGELEVRESAIRDIVRYYTREAGVRSLERELSKICRKVVKGLQLKKLEPTVVVTADNLPDYLGVRKYTYGRAEHNNQVGQVVGLAWTEVGGDLLTIEAAIMPGKGVITRTGSLGDVMKESVEAARTVVRSRARMLGIKDEAFEKKDIHVHVPDGATPKDGPSAGAAMTTAFVSALTGIPVRADVAMTGEITLRGEVTAIGGLKEKLLAALRGGIKTVLIPEENVKDLQEIPDNVKSGLEIVPVKWIDQVLKVALECEPQPLTDEEVAAAVAAAEAKPGEPAVKH
;
A
#
# COMPACT_ATOMS: atom_id res chain seq x y z
N GLY A 1 25.38 -25.29 -30.99
CA GLY A 1 24.63 -25.05 -32.24
C GLY A 1 23.15 -24.88 -32.01
N ASP A 2 22.54 -23.99 -32.78
CA ASP A 2 21.10 -24.03 -33.06
C ASP A 2 20.74 -25.37 -33.75
N HIS A 3 19.58 -25.95 -33.44
CA HIS A 3 19.19 -27.28 -33.93
C HIS A 3 18.93 -27.34 -35.43
N TYR A 4 18.63 -26.21 -36.07
CA TYR A 4 18.35 -26.18 -37.50
C TYR A 4 19.64 -26.01 -38.30
N VAL A 5 20.54 -25.16 -37.84
CA VAL A 5 21.76 -24.84 -38.58
C VAL A 5 22.88 -25.83 -38.27
N GLU A 6 22.89 -26.46 -37.09
CA GLU A 6 23.91 -27.43 -36.63
C GLU A 6 25.37 -26.94 -36.72
N VAL A 7 25.57 -25.64 -36.97
CA VAL A 7 26.86 -24.95 -36.94
C VAL A 7 27.00 -24.21 -35.62
N ASP A 8 28.21 -24.15 -35.11
CA ASP A 8 28.53 -23.36 -33.92
C ASP A 8 28.60 -21.87 -34.26
N PHE A 9 27.92 -21.07 -33.45
CA PHE A 9 27.89 -19.62 -33.56
C PHE A 9 28.59 -19.00 -32.36
N ASP A 10 29.47 -18.06 -32.63
CA ASP A 10 30.09 -17.23 -31.59
C ASP A 10 29.18 -16.04 -31.26
N LEU A 11 28.85 -15.89 -29.98
CA LEU A 11 28.04 -14.79 -29.44
C LEU A 11 28.81 -14.00 -28.37
N SER A 12 30.14 -14.17 -28.30
CA SER A 12 30.99 -13.53 -27.28
C SER A 12 30.91 -12.00 -27.29
N ASP A 13 30.79 -11.37 -28.46
CA ASP A 13 30.69 -9.91 -28.62
C ASP A 13 29.24 -9.38 -28.58
N VAL A 14 28.25 -10.22 -28.25
CA VAL A 14 26.84 -9.83 -28.21
C VAL A 14 26.45 -9.33 -26.82
N MET A 15 25.98 -8.09 -26.76
CA MET A 15 25.40 -7.54 -25.53
C MET A 15 23.95 -8.02 -25.38
N PHE A 16 23.69 -8.80 -24.32
CA PHE A 16 22.35 -9.25 -23.96
C PHE A 16 21.70 -8.29 -22.96
N VAL A 17 20.48 -7.83 -23.27
CA VAL A 17 19.65 -7.05 -22.36
C VAL A 17 18.30 -7.73 -22.24
N ALA A 18 17.91 -8.06 -21.01
CA ALA A 18 16.61 -8.66 -20.71
C ALA A 18 15.82 -7.77 -19.75
N THR A 19 14.49 -7.75 -19.91
CA THR A 19 13.59 -6.99 -19.05
C THR A 19 12.59 -7.93 -18.37
N SER A 20 12.40 -7.80 -17.07
CA SER A 20 11.38 -8.52 -16.30
C SER A 20 10.58 -7.55 -15.44
N ASN A 21 9.31 -7.87 -15.18
CA ASN A 21 8.46 -7.13 -14.23
C ASN A 21 8.51 -7.74 -12.82
N SER A 22 9.01 -8.96 -12.66
CA SER A 22 9.12 -9.65 -11.37
C SER A 22 10.48 -10.31 -11.20
N MET A 23 10.82 -10.63 -9.95
CA MET A 23 12.05 -11.34 -9.60
C MET A 23 11.90 -12.87 -9.67
N ASN A 24 10.79 -13.37 -10.21
CA ASN A 24 10.53 -14.81 -10.40
C ASN A 24 11.31 -15.35 -11.62
N ILE A 25 12.61 -15.07 -11.66
CA ILE A 25 13.53 -15.50 -12.71
C ILE A 25 14.18 -16.81 -12.23
N PRO A 26 14.30 -17.85 -13.08
CA PRO A 26 15.01 -19.07 -12.73
C PRO A 26 16.41 -18.79 -12.18
N SER A 27 16.77 -19.42 -11.06
CA SER A 27 18.05 -19.17 -10.36
C SER A 27 19.28 -19.36 -11.25
N ALA A 28 19.22 -20.32 -12.17
CA ALA A 28 20.27 -20.60 -13.15
C ALA A 28 20.56 -19.42 -14.10
N LEU A 29 19.56 -18.58 -14.38
CA LEU A 29 19.70 -17.36 -15.17
C LEU A 29 20.09 -16.19 -14.28
N LEU A 30 19.47 -16.08 -13.10
CA LEU A 30 19.69 -14.96 -12.19
C LEU A 30 21.15 -14.81 -11.77
N ASP A 31 21.86 -15.92 -11.55
CA ASP A 31 23.29 -15.93 -11.18
C ASP A 31 24.21 -15.40 -12.31
N ARG A 32 23.70 -15.33 -13.55
CA ARG A 32 24.44 -14.87 -14.72
C ARG A 32 24.03 -13.48 -15.19
N MET A 33 23.23 -12.76 -14.39
CA MET A 33 22.65 -11.48 -14.77
C MET A 33 22.96 -10.42 -13.71
N GLU A 34 23.33 -9.23 -14.17
CA GLU A 34 23.32 -8.04 -13.32
C GLU A 34 21.89 -7.48 -13.28
N VAL A 35 21.30 -7.42 -12.08
CA VAL A 35 19.92 -6.96 -11.90
C VAL A 35 19.91 -5.46 -11.58
N ILE A 36 19.39 -4.67 -12.52
CA ILE A 36 19.14 -3.25 -12.33
C ILE A 36 17.65 -3.04 -12.04
N ARG A 37 17.33 -2.52 -10.84
CA ARG A 37 15.95 -2.23 -10.44
C ARG A 37 15.54 -0.82 -10.85
N LEU A 38 14.48 -0.73 -11.66
CA LEU A 38 13.87 0.54 -12.05
C LEU A 38 12.64 0.81 -11.17
N SER A 39 12.72 1.82 -10.31
CA SER A 39 11.59 2.23 -9.46
C SER A 39 10.54 3.03 -10.23
N GLY A 40 9.35 3.16 -9.65
CA GLY A 40 8.31 4.05 -10.16
C GLY A 40 8.67 5.53 -10.07
N TYR A 41 7.85 6.35 -10.72
CA TYR A 41 8.00 7.80 -10.76
C TYR A 41 7.07 8.50 -9.75
N THR A 42 7.54 9.59 -9.16
CA THR A 42 6.77 10.58 -8.39
C THR A 42 5.81 11.37 -9.29
N GLU A 43 4.85 12.07 -8.70
CA GLU A 43 3.90 12.92 -9.45
C GLU A 43 4.62 13.98 -10.29
N ASP A 44 5.60 14.67 -9.72
CA ASP A 44 6.35 15.72 -10.41
C ASP A 44 7.24 15.14 -11.51
N GLU A 45 7.86 13.99 -11.29
CA GLU A 45 8.61 13.28 -12.34
C GLU A 45 7.68 12.88 -13.49
N LYS A 46 6.51 12.30 -13.22
CA LYS A 46 5.53 11.95 -14.26
C LYS A 46 5.06 13.16 -15.06
N THR A 47 4.80 14.26 -14.37
CA THR A 47 4.36 15.51 -15.00
C THR A 47 5.45 16.07 -15.93
N ASN A 48 6.70 16.08 -15.47
CA ASN A 48 7.85 16.48 -16.28
C ASN A 48 8.10 15.53 -17.47
N ILE A 49 8.01 14.22 -17.26
CA ILE A 49 8.14 13.22 -18.33
C ILE A 49 7.05 13.42 -19.38
N ALA A 50 5.81 13.67 -18.94
CA ALA A 50 4.70 13.90 -19.83
C ALA A 50 4.88 15.17 -20.67
N MET A 51 5.25 16.29 -20.05
CA MET A 51 5.48 17.56 -20.74
C MET A 51 6.64 17.48 -21.73
N ARG A 52 7.77 16.89 -21.32
CA ARG A 52 9.01 16.90 -22.13
C ARG A 52 9.03 15.84 -23.23
N TYR A 53 8.43 14.68 -23.00
CA TYR A 53 8.60 13.53 -23.89
C TYR A 53 7.27 12.97 -24.40
N LEU A 54 6.30 12.69 -23.53
CA LEU A 54 5.08 11.99 -23.96
C LEU A 54 4.15 12.86 -24.79
N LEU A 55 3.92 14.11 -24.37
CA LEU A 55 3.04 15.03 -25.07
C LEU A 55 3.56 15.35 -26.48
N PRO A 56 4.83 15.76 -26.68
CA PRO A 56 5.38 15.95 -28.04
C PRO A 56 5.25 14.71 -28.91
N LYS A 57 5.61 13.53 -28.36
CA LYS A 57 5.49 12.25 -29.06
C LYS A 57 4.05 11.95 -29.48
N GLN A 58 3.07 12.20 -28.61
CA GLN A 58 1.66 11.95 -28.91
C GLN A 58 1.08 12.97 -29.89
N LEU A 59 1.52 14.24 -29.86
CA LEU A 59 1.13 15.24 -30.86
C LEU A 59 1.57 14.79 -32.27
N THR A 60 2.83 14.38 -32.42
CA THR A 60 3.36 13.86 -33.69
C THR A 60 2.64 12.59 -34.14
N ASN A 61 2.49 11.60 -33.26
CA ASN A 61 1.90 10.31 -33.61
C ASN A 61 0.41 10.40 -34.01
N ASN A 62 -0.33 11.38 -33.48
CA ASN A 62 -1.74 11.59 -33.82
C ASN A 62 -1.93 12.65 -34.93
N GLY A 63 -0.84 13.23 -35.46
CA GLY A 63 -0.90 14.21 -36.54
C GLY A 63 -1.49 15.56 -36.13
N VAL A 64 -1.34 15.97 -34.86
CA VAL A 64 -1.77 17.29 -34.39
C VAL A 64 -0.78 18.33 -34.91
N LYS A 65 -1.26 19.38 -35.57
CA LYS A 65 -0.40 20.45 -36.09
C LYS A 65 0.00 21.41 -34.97
N GLU A 66 1.09 22.13 -35.22
CA GLU A 66 1.57 23.15 -34.30
C GLU A 66 0.50 24.24 -34.09
N GLY A 67 0.23 24.59 -32.83
CA GLY A 67 -0.81 25.56 -32.46
C GLY A 67 -2.24 25.02 -32.43
N GLU A 68 -2.50 23.74 -32.77
CA GLU A 68 -3.85 23.17 -32.69
C GLU A 68 -4.27 22.78 -31.26
N LEU A 69 -3.31 22.35 -30.44
CA LEU A 69 -3.54 21.84 -29.08
C LEU A 69 -2.47 22.35 -28.10
N GLU A 70 -2.91 22.92 -26.99
CA GLU A 70 -2.09 23.22 -25.84
C GLU A 70 -2.62 22.45 -24.63
N VAL A 71 -1.77 21.64 -23.98
CA VAL A 71 -2.13 20.95 -22.74
C VAL A 71 -1.35 21.59 -21.60
N ARG A 72 -2.06 22.20 -20.65
CA ARG A 72 -1.42 22.82 -19.49
C ARG A 72 -0.93 21.77 -18.48
N GLU A 73 0.11 22.12 -17.73
CA GLU A 73 0.66 21.26 -16.68
C GLU A 73 -0.40 20.80 -15.67
N SER A 74 -1.32 21.69 -15.29
CA SER A 74 -2.42 21.39 -14.38
C SER A 74 -3.32 20.26 -14.89
N ALA A 75 -3.57 20.19 -16.19
CA ALA A 75 -4.33 19.11 -16.80
C ALA A 75 -3.60 17.77 -16.68
N ILE A 76 -2.28 17.76 -16.97
CA ILE A 76 -1.45 16.56 -16.85
C ILE A 76 -1.40 16.06 -15.42
N ARG A 77 -1.26 16.97 -14.46
CA ARG A 77 -1.29 16.65 -13.04
C ARG A 77 -2.60 15.99 -12.64
N ASP A 78 -3.74 16.50 -13.12
CA ASP A 78 -5.06 15.89 -12.90
C ASP A 78 -5.23 14.54 -13.61
N ILE A 79 -4.63 14.33 -14.79
CA ILE A 79 -4.59 13.02 -15.45
C ILE A 79 -3.85 12.01 -14.56
N VAL A 80 -2.68 12.39 -14.04
CA VAL A 80 -1.88 11.55 -13.14
C VAL A 80 -2.68 11.16 -11.89
N ARG A 81 -3.40 12.11 -11.28
CA ARG A 81 -4.14 11.90 -10.03
C ARG A 81 -5.45 11.13 -10.18
N TYR A 82 -6.25 11.45 -11.20
CA TYR A 82 -7.64 10.99 -11.28
C TYR A 82 -7.93 9.99 -12.40
N TYR A 83 -7.02 9.86 -13.38
CA TYR A 83 -7.24 9.03 -14.57
C TYR A 83 -6.21 7.90 -14.73
N THR A 84 -5.16 7.87 -13.90
CA THR A 84 -4.13 6.82 -13.91
C THR A 84 -3.86 6.26 -12.51
N ARG A 85 -3.57 4.97 -12.39
CA ARG A 85 -3.10 4.32 -11.16
C ARG A 85 -2.06 3.26 -11.49
N GLU A 86 -0.80 3.68 -11.60
CA GLU A 86 0.35 2.84 -11.98
C GLU A 86 1.66 3.45 -11.45
N ALA A 87 2.74 2.68 -11.36
CA ALA A 87 4.07 3.22 -11.06
C ALA A 87 4.74 3.90 -12.28
N GLY A 88 4.49 3.38 -13.48
CA GLY A 88 5.02 3.89 -14.75
C GLY A 88 4.18 5.03 -15.36
N VAL A 89 4.27 5.17 -16.69
CA VAL A 89 3.60 6.23 -17.48
C VAL A 89 2.83 5.70 -18.70
N ARG A 90 2.55 4.39 -18.79
CA ARG A 90 1.84 3.78 -19.94
C ARG A 90 0.39 4.24 -20.02
N SER A 91 -0.31 4.24 -18.90
CA SER A 91 -1.69 4.74 -18.81
C SER A 91 -1.73 6.25 -19.05
N LEU A 92 -0.75 6.98 -18.54
CA LEU A 92 -0.60 8.42 -18.81
C LEU A 92 -0.47 8.71 -20.31
N GLU A 93 0.41 7.97 -21.02
CA GLU A 93 0.57 8.07 -22.47
C GLU A 93 -0.75 7.75 -23.21
N ARG A 94 -1.49 6.72 -22.78
CA ARG A 94 -2.79 6.37 -23.37
C ARG A 94 -3.84 7.47 -23.21
N GLU A 95 -3.93 8.10 -22.05
CA GLU A 95 -4.89 9.19 -21.81
C GLU A 95 -4.51 10.45 -22.61
N LEU A 96 -3.22 10.81 -22.69
CA LEU A 96 -2.74 11.89 -23.58
C LEU A 96 -3.09 11.62 -25.05
N SER A 97 -2.90 10.37 -25.50
CA SER A 97 -3.26 9.92 -26.84
C SER A 97 -4.76 10.06 -27.13
N LYS A 98 -5.63 9.78 -26.14
CA LYS A 98 -7.08 9.96 -26.26
C LYS A 98 -7.46 11.44 -26.42
N ILE A 99 -6.83 12.33 -25.67
CA ILE A 99 -7.05 13.79 -25.78
C ILE A 99 -6.70 14.23 -27.20
N CYS A 100 -5.52 13.87 -27.70
CA CYS A 100 -5.07 14.20 -29.06
C CYS A 100 -6.11 13.74 -30.11
N ARG A 101 -6.54 12.48 -30.06
CA ARG A 101 -7.56 11.95 -30.99
C ARG A 101 -8.89 12.69 -30.93
N LYS A 102 -9.36 13.05 -29.73
CA LYS A 102 -10.62 13.81 -29.57
C LYS A 102 -10.51 15.20 -30.17
N VAL A 103 -9.38 15.88 -29.95
CA VAL A 103 -9.13 17.22 -30.49
C VAL A 103 -9.08 17.18 -32.01
N VAL A 104 -8.30 16.27 -32.61
CA VAL A 104 -8.21 16.12 -34.07
C VAL A 104 -9.59 15.83 -34.68
N LYS A 105 -10.36 14.92 -34.09
CA LYS A 105 -11.74 14.64 -34.54
C LYS A 105 -12.65 15.86 -34.43
N GLY A 106 -12.54 16.64 -33.35
CA GLY A 106 -13.33 17.86 -33.15
C GLY A 106 -13.00 18.96 -34.16
N LEU A 107 -11.71 19.14 -34.47
CA LEU A 107 -11.24 20.08 -35.49
C LEU A 107 -11.70 19.68 -36.90
N GLN A 108 -11.56 18.40 -37.26
CA GLN A 108 -12.01 17.88 -38.57
C GLN A 108 -13.52 18.01 -38.77
N LEU A 109 -14.31 17.79 -37.70
CA LEU A 109 -15.76 17.94 -37.72
C LEU A 109 -16.23 19.39 -37.55
N LYS A 110 -15.30 20.37 -37.50
CA LYS A 110 -15.58 21.81 -37.27
C LYS A 110 -16.43 22.08 -36.02
N LYS A 111 -16.26 21.25 -34.99
CA LYS A 111 -16.89 21.44 -33.67
C LYS A 111 -16.01 22.21 -32.69
N LEU A 112 -14.72 22.27 -32.98
CA LEU A 112 -13.70 22.98 -32.21
C LEU A 112 -12.92 23.88 -33.17
N GLU A 113 -12.43 25.00 -32.64
CA GLU A 113 -11.53 25.92 -33.36
C GLU A 113 -10.14 25.91 -32.70
N PRO A 114 -9.04 25.99 -33.48
CA PRO A 114 -7.70 26.17 -32.93
C PRO A 114 -7.54 27.55 -32.28
N THR A 115 -6.79 27.71 -31.18
CA THR A 115 -6.07 26.70 -30.40
C THR A 115 -6.96 26.09 -29.32
N VAL A 116 -7.00 24.76 -29.24
CA VAL A 116 -7.73 24.06 -28.17
C VAL A 116 -6.84 23.96 -26.94
N VAL A 117 -7.20 24.66 -25.86
CA VAL A 117 -6.47 24.65 -24.59
C VAL A 117 -7.12 23.67 -23.61
N VAL A 118 -6.38 22.62 -23.24
CA VAL A 118 -6.81 21.62 -22.25
C VAL A 118 -6.25 22.00 -20.88
N THR A 119 -7.17 22.17 -19.92
CA THR A 119 -6.92 22.57 -18.53
C THR A 119 -7.50 21.51 -17.58
N ALA A 120 -7.35 21.71 -16.28
CA ALA A 120 -7.93 20.79 -15.28
C ALA A 120 -9.46 20.80 -15.32
N ASP A 121 -10.06 21.97 -15.57
CA ASP A 121 -11.52 22.18 -15.49
C ASP A 121 -12.28 21.52 -16.66
N ASN A 122 -11.71 21.56 -17.87
CA ASN A 122 -12.32 20.97 -19.07
C ASN A 122 -11.83 19.55 -19.37
N LEU A 123 -10.95 18.98 -18.53
CA LEU A 123 -10.45 17.61 -18.68
C LEU A 123 -11.58 16.54 -18.78
N PRO A 124 -12.70 16.66 -18.03
CA PRO A 124 -13.80 15.70 -18.13
C PRO A 124 -14.46 15.62 -19.51
N ASP A 125 -14.44 16.70 -20.30
CA ASP A 125 -15.01 16.69 -21.65
C ASP A 125 -14.21 15.76 -22.58
N TYR A 126 -12.92 15.62 -22.32
CA TYR A 126 -12.02 14.77 -23.09
C TYR A 126 -11.90 13.36 -22.52
N LEU A 127 -11.77 13.19 -21.20
CA LEU A 127 -11.50 11.87 -20.61
C LEU A 127 -12.74 11.22 -19.95
N GLY A 128 -13.84 11.96 -19.85
CA GLY A 128 -15.04 11.54 -19.11
C GLY A 128 -14.89 11.78 -17.61
N VAL A 129 -15.78 11.16 -16.84
CA VAL A 129 -15.76 11.23 -15.37
C VAL A 129 -14.43 10.74 -14.80
N ARG A 130 -14.03 11.30 -13.65
CA ARG A 130 -12.84 10.87 -12.91
C ARG A 130 -12.94 9.38 -12.59
N LYS A 131 -11.90 8.61 -12.94
CA LYS A 131 -11.88 7.15 -12.75
C LYS A 131 -11.43 6.74 -11.36
N TYR A 132 -10.55 7.54 -10.76
CA TYR A 132 -9.96 7.32 -9.46
C TYR A 132 -10.19 8.53 -8.57
N THR A 133 -10.37 8.27 -7.28
CA THR A 133 -10.28 9.28 -6.21
C THR A 133 -8.83 9.36 -5.74
N TYR A 134 -8.29 10.57 -5.73
CA TYR A 134 -6.98 10.89 -5.18
C TYR A 134 -7.13 11.40 -3.73
N GLY A 135 -6.16 11.10 -2.86
CA GLY A 135 -6.15 11.61 -1.48
C GLY A 135 -7.14 10.94 -0.52
N ARG A 136 -7.56 9.69 -0.77
CA ARG A 136 -8.33 8.93 0.23
C ARG A 136 -7.39 8.29 1.26
N ALA A 137 -6.79 9.13 2.10
CA ALA A 137 -6.91 8.83 3.52
C ALA A 137 -8.41 8.90 3.83
N GLU A 138 -8.96 7.88 4.50
CA GLU A 138 -10.32 8.00 5.03
C GLU A 138 -10.42 9.34 5.79
N HIS A 139 -11.42 10.16 5.51
CA HIS A 139 -11.43 11.52 6.09
C HIS A 139 -11.73 11.50 7.59
N ASN A 140 -12.24 10.38 8.09
CA ASN A 140 -12.66 10.21 9.47
C ASN A 140 -11.86 9.06 10.10
N ASN A 141 -11.44 9.27 11.34
CA ASN A 141 -10.88 8.21 12.18
C ASN A 141 -11.93 7.12 12.38
N GLN A 142 -11.52 5.86 12.22
CA GLN A 142 -12.41 4.70 12.32
C GLN A 142 -11.88 3.70 13.35
N VAL A 143 -12.80 3.00 14.01
CA VAL A 143 -12.46 1.94 14.95
C VAL A 143 -12.24 0.65 14.16
N GLY A 144 -11.12 -0.02 14.42
CA GLY A 144 -10.76 -1.29 13.80
C GLY A 144 -10.28 -1.18 12.36
N GLN A 145 -10.14 0.03 11.80
CA GLN A 145 -9.63 0.22 10.43
C GLN A 145 -8.27 0.92 10.47
N VAL A 146 -7.28 0.37 9.78
CA VAL A 146 -5.90 0.88 9.77
C VAL A 146 -5.38 0.95 8.34
N VAL A 147 -4.67 2.02 8.00
CA VAL A 147 -3.96 2.13 6.72
C VAL A 147 -2.58 1.47 6.84
N GLY A 148 -2.40 0.36 6.12
CA GLY A 148 -1.12 -0.32 5.93
C GLY A 148 -0.46 0.02 4.60
N LEU A 149 0.87 -0.04 4.53
CA LEU A 149 1.62 0.08 3.28
C LEU A 149 2.04 -1.30 2.77
N ALA A 150 1.66 -1.61 1.54
CA ALA A 150 2.07 -2.84 0.87
C ALA A 150 3.01 -2.58 -0.30
N TRP A 151 3.83 -3.59 -0.57
CA TRP A 151 4.63 -3.65 -1.78
C TRP A 151 4.00 -4.67 -2.73
N THR A 152 3.79 -4.29 -3.98
CA THR A 152 3.32 -5.17 -5.05
C THR A 152 4.31 -5.14 -6.21
N GLU A 153 4.21 -6.12 -7.11
CA GLU A 153 5.06 -6.18 -8.32
C GLU A 153 4.95 -4.93 -9.20
N VAL A 154 3.82 -4.21 -9.14
CA VAL A 154 3.57 -2.98 -9.90
C VAL A 154 3.87 -1.70 -9.11
N GLY A 155 4.46 -1.82 -7.93
CA GLY A 155 4.83 -0.72 -7.03
C GLY A 155 4.12 -0.78 -5.67
N GLY A 156 4.31 0.26 -4.86
CA GLY A 156 3.65 0.33 -3.54
C GLY A 156 2.17 0.69 -3.65
N ASP A 157 1.37 0.19 -2.71
CA ASP A 157 -0.07 0.48 -2.60
C ASP A 157 -0.50 0.69 -1.15
N LEU A 158 -1.59 1.44 -0.96
CA LEU A 158 -2.26 1.58 0.35
C LEU A 158 -3.24 0.43 0.54
N LEU A 159 -3.19 -0.21 1.71
CA LEU A 159 -4.15 -1.24 2.12
C LEU A 159 -4.93 -0.77 3.34
N THR A 160 -6.24 -0.90 3.31
CA THR A 160 -7.09 -0.63 4.48
C THR A 160 -7.39 -1.94 5.19
N ILE A 161 -6.71 -2.22 6.29
CA ILE A 161 -6.93 -3.44 7.08
C ILE A 161 -8.06 -3.17 8.05
N GLU A 162 -9.06 -4.04 8.07
CA GLU A 162 -10.25 -3.92 8.90
C GLU A 162 -10.34 -5.08 9.89
N ALA A 163 -10.74 -4.79 11.13
CA ALA A 163 -10.98 -5.75 12.18
C ALA A 163 -12.36 -5.47 12.80
N ALA A 164 -13.26 -6.44 12.69
CA ALA A 164 -14.59 -6.39 13.29
C ALA A 164 -14.69 -7.41 14.43
N ILE A 165 -15.45 -7.04 15.48
CA ILE A 165 -15.66 -7.88 16.66
C ILE A 165 -17.12 -8.23 16.78
N MET A 166 -17.39 -9.51 17.02
CA MET A 166 -18.73 -10.04 17.22
C MET A 166 -18.77 -10.95 18.45
N PRO A 167 -19.90 -11.08 19.16
CA PRO A 167 -20.05 -12.10 20.21
C PRO A 167 -19.82 -13.50 19.64
N GLY A 168 -19.05 -14.34 20.32
CA GLY A 168 -18.63 -15.63 19.78
C GLY A 168 -17.83 -16.50 20.75
N LYS A 169 -16.94 -17.33 20.22
CA LYS A 169 -16.14 -18.33 20.95
C LYS A 169 -14.61 -18.08 20.89
N GLY A 170 -14.18 -16.89 20.46
CA GLY A 170 -12.76 -16.56 20.35
C GLY A 170 -12.12 -16.99 19.01
N VAL A 171 -12.95 -17.22 17.98
CA VAL A 171 -12.52 -17.63 16.65
C VAL A 171 -12.06 -16.41 15.87
N ILE A 172 -10.96 -16.56 15.11
CA ILE A 172 -10.48 -15.52 14.20
C ILE A 172 -10.79 -15.93 12.76
N THR A 173 -11.66 -15.16 12.11
CA THR A 173 -11.96 -15.30 10.69
C THR A 173 -11.11 -14.31 9.89
N ARG A 174 -10.62 -14.74 8.73
CA ARG A 174 -9.69 -13.97 7.89
C ARG A 174 -10.19 -13.99 6.45
N THR A 175 -10.35 -12.83 5.82
CA THR A 175 -10.81 -12.72 4.42
C THR A 175 -9.94 -11.77 3.61
N GLY A 176 -9.94 -11.94 2.28
CA GLY A 176 -9.16 -11.12 1.35
C GLY A 176 -7.91 -11.79 0.79
N SER A 177 -8.02 -13.08 0.41
CA SER A 177 -6.98 -13.81 -0.32
C SER A 177 -5.60 -13.81 0.36
N LEU A 178 -5.59 -14.00 1.68
CA LEU A 178 -4.37 -14.01 2.50
C LEU A 178 -3.56 -15.29 2.26
N GLY A 179 -2.27 -15.11 1.95
CA GLY A 179 -1.29 -16.20 1.91
C GLY A 179 -0.97 -16.76 3.30
N ASP A 180 -0.18 -17.83 3.36
CA ASP A 180 0.11 -18.51 4.63
C ASP A 180 0.96 -17.65 5.58
N VAL A 181 1.89 -16.83 5.05
CA VAL A 181 2.72 -15.93 5.86
C VAL A 181 1.87 -14.86 6.53
N MET A 182 0.85 -14.36 5.84
CA MET A 182 -0.08 -13.40 6.41
C MET A 182 -1.01 -14.03 7.45
N LYS A 183 -1.40 -15.30 7.29
CA LYS A 183 -2.17 -16.01 8.33
C LYS A 183 -1.36 -16.15 9.62
N GLU A 184 -0.06 -16.43 9.52
CA GLU A 184 0.85 -16.46 10.67
C GLU A 184 0.98 -15.08 11.32
N SER A 185 1.08 -14.02 10.50
CA SER A 185 1.15 -12.64 10.99
C SER A 185 -0.09 -12.23 11.81
N VAL A 186 -1.28 -12.69 11.42
CA VAL A 186 -2.52 -12.47 12.19
C VAL A 186 -2.46 -13.16 13.56
N GLU A 187 -1.91 -14.37 13.63
CA GLU A 187 -1.75 -15.10 14.91
C GLU A 187 -0.69 -14.45 15.81
N ALA A 188 0.40 -13.96 15.22
CA ALA A 188 1.42 -13.22 15.95
C ALA A 188 0.83 -11.93 16.55
N ALA A 189 0.07 -11.16 15.75
CA ALA A 189 -0.63 -9.97 16.22
C ALA A 189 -1.59 -10.29 17.38
N ARG A 190 -2.40 -11.35 17.26
CA ARG A 190 -3.28 -11.82 18.35
C ARG A 190 -2.48 -12.09 19.63
N THR A 191 -1.36 -12.79 19.52
CA THR A 191 -0.52 -13.17 20.65
C THR A 191 0.07 -11.93 21.33
N VAL A 192 0.53 -10.95 20.55
CA VAL A 192 1.03 -9.67 21.07
C VAL A 192 -0.05 -8.93 21.84
N VAL A 193 -1.26 -8.79 21.27
CA VAL A 193 -2.37 -8.10 21.95
C VAL A 193 -2.78 -8.82 23.23
N ARG A 194 -2.89 -10.15 23.19
CA ARG A 194 -3.24 -10.95 24.38
C ARG A 194 -2.20 -10.84 25.48
N SER A 195 -0.90 -10.88 25.15
CA SER A 195 0.17 -10.73 26.13
C SER A 195 0.18 -9.36 26.84
N ARG A 196 -0.37 -8.33 26.18
CA ARG A 196 -0.44 -6.95 26.67
C ARG A 196 -1.84 -6.52 27.10
N ALA A 197 -2.80 -7.44 27.16
CA ALA A 197 -4.21 -7.14 27.37
C ALA A 197 -4.47 -6.26 28.60
N ARG A 198 -3.80 -6.56 29.72
CA ARG A 198 -3.91 -5.80 30.97
C ARG A 198 -3.49 -4.34 30.83
N MET A 199 -2.36 -4.09 30.17
CA MET A 199 -1.85 -2.73 29.94
C MET A 199 -2.71 -1.95 28.94
N LEU A 200 -3.40 -2.66 28.04
CA LEU A 200 -4.23 -2.09 27.00
C LEU A 200 -5.70 -1.89 27.41
N GLY A 201 -6.09 -2.24 28.64
CA GLY A 201 -7.48 -2.12 29.09
C GLY A 201 -8.40 -3.24 28.60
N ILE A 202 -7.86 -4.33 28.07
CA ILE A 202 -8.63 -5.41 27.43
C ILE A 202 -8.82 -6.55 28.43
N LYS A 203 -10.09 -6.89 28.70
CA LYS A 203 -10.45 -8.00 29.59
C LYS A 203 -10.10 -9.35 28.95
N ASP A 204 -9.54 -10.28 29.72
CA ASP A 204 -9.16 -11.61 29.21
C ASP A 204 -10.35 -12.38 28.61
N GLU A 205 -11.56 -12.17 29.15
CA GLU A 205 -12.79 -12.75 28.62
C GLU A 205 -13.09 -12.34 27.17
N ALA A 206 -12.59 -11.18 26.72
CA ALA A 206 -12.81 -10.70 25.36
C ALA A 206 -12.20 -11.65 24.31
N PHE A 207 -11.12 -12.37 24.65
CA PHE A 207 -10.48 -13.31 23.73
C PHE A 207 -11.19 -14.66 23.64
N GLU A 208 -12.08 -14.97 24.59
CA GLU A 208 -12.84 -16.23 24.64
C GLU A 208 -14.30 -16.04 24.22
N LYS A 209 -14.91 -14.89 24.55
CA LYS A 209 -16.33 -14.61 24.32
C LYS A 209 -16.62 -13.79 23.07
N LYS A 210 -15.57 -13.34 22.35
CA LYS A 210 -15.73 -12.55 21.13
C LYS A 210 -14.94 -13.14 19.97
N ASP A 211 -15.58 -13.28 18.83
CA ASP A 211 -14.95 -13.62 17.57
C ASP A 211 -14.42 -12.35 16.91
N ILE A 212 -13.31 -12.49 16.18
CA ILE A 212 -12.67 -11.38 15.48
C ILE A 212 -12.57 -11.71 14.00
N HIS A 213 -13.08 -10.84 13.15
CA HIS A 213 -12.97 -10.98 11.70
C HIS A 213 -12.00 -9.92 11.18
N VAL A 214 -10.85 -10.37 10.67
CA VAL A 214 -9.88 -9.52 9.96
C VAL A 214 -10.14 -9.59 8.46
N HIS A 215 -10.35 -8.43 7.84
CA HIS A 215 -10.46 -8.28 6.40
C HIS A 215 -9.29 -7.46 5.86
N VAL A 216 -8.64 -7.98 4.82
CA VAL A 216 -7.61 -7.25 4.06
C VAL A 216 -8.10 -7.15 2.61
N PRO A 217 -8.65 -6.01 2.18
CA PRO A 217 -9.30 -5.84 0.87
C PRO A 217 -8.42 -6.30 -0.27
N ASP A 218 -9.02 -6.87 -1.31
CA ASP A 218 -8.32 -7.55 -2.38
C ASP A 218 -7.52 -6.58 -3.27
N GLY A 219 -6.26 -6.91 -3.52
CA GLY A 219 -5.56 -6.52 -4.73
C GLY A 219 -5.30 -7.83 -5.46
N ALA A 220 -5.53 -7.92 -6.77
CA ALA A 220 -5.52 -9.17 -7.55
C ALA A 220 -4.22 -10.02 -7.49
N THR A 221 -3.22 -9.57 -6.74
CA THR A 221 -1.96 -10.25 -6.43
C THR A 221 -2.00 -10.82 -5.00
N PRO A 222 -1.69 -12.11 -4.79
CA PRO A 222 -1.58 -12.71 -3.46
C PRO A 222 -0.72 -11.85 -2.53
N LYS A 223 -1.28 -11.49 -1.38
CA LYS A 223 -0.59 -10.69 -0.35
C LYS A 223 0.07 -11.66 0.61
N ASP A 224 1.32 -12.00 0.32
CA ASP A 224 2.08 -12.99 1.08
C ASP A 224 3.38 -12.38 1.62
N GLY A 225 3.24 -11.42 2.54
CA GLY A 225 4.39 -10.78 3.17
C GLY A 225 4.06 -10.30 4.58
N PRO A 226 4.95 -10.48 5.57
CA PRO A 226 4.65 -10.25 6.99
C PRO A 226 4.59 -8.75 7.37
N SER A 227 4.90 -7.85 6.42
CA SER A 227 5.09 -6.42 6.65
C SER A 227 3.84 -5.61 7.04
N ALA A 228 2.70 -6.27 7.26
CA ALA A 228 1.45 -5.71 7.76
C ALA A 228 1.18 -6.06 9.24
N GLY A 229 2.10 -6.75 9.93
CA GLY A 229 1.91 -7.20 11.32
C GLY A 229 1.62 -6.06 12.30
N ALA A 230 2.33 -4.94 12.20
CA ALA A 230 2.07 -3.75 13.03
C ALA A 230 0.66 -3.15 12.78
N ALA A 231 0.22 -3.11 11.53
CA ALA A 231 -1.10 -2.61 11.15
C ALA A 231 -2.22 -3.52 11.66
N MET A 232 -2.07 -4.85 11.51
CA MET A 232 -3.01 -5.83 12.05
C MET A 232 -3.12 -5.70 13.57
N THR A 233 -1.98 -5.60 14.26
CA THR A 233 -1.96 -5.47 15.72
C THR A 233 -2.68 -4.21 16.18
N THR A 234 -2.47 -3.09 15.49
CA THR A 234 -3.18 -1.84 15.76
C THR A 234 -4.69 -1.98 15.51
N ALA A 235 -5.10 -2.66 14.45
CA ALA A 235 -6.51 -2.91 14.14
C ALA A 235 -7.18 -3.77 15.22
N PHE A 236 -6.49 -4.80 15.72
CA PHE A 236 -6.95 -5.61 16.85
C PHE A 236 -7.15 -4.77 18.12
N VAL A 237 -6.15 -3.97 18.50
CA VAL A 237 -6.22 -3.11 19.69
C VAL A 237 -7.35 -2.11 19.55
N SER A 238 -7.44 -1.42 18.42
CA SER A 238 -8.50 -0.45 18.14
C SER A 238 -9.89 -1.09 18.24
N ALA A 239 -10.10 -2.24 17.60
CA ALA A 239 -11.38 -2.93 17.65
C ALA A 239 -11.75 -3.36 19.08
N LEU A 240 -10.79 -3.90 19.85
CA LEU A 240 -11.04 -4.42 21.21
C LEU A 240 -11.26 -3.31 22.25
N THR A 241 -10.58 -2.17 22.09
CA THR A 241 -10.66 -1.02 23.01
C THR A 241 -11.73 -0.01 22.60
N GLY A 242 -12.18 -0.04 21.35
CA GLY A 242 -13.10 0.96 20.79
C GLY A 242 -12.43 2.29 20.46
N ILE A 243 -11.10 2.38 20.50
CA ILE A 243 -10.37 3.62 20.24
C ILE A 243 -10.16 3.80 18.73
N PRO A 244 -10.60 4.92 18.12
CA PRO A 244 -10.39 5.18 16.70
C PRO A 244 -8.91 5.26 16.33
N VAL A 245 -8.58 4.73 15.14
CA VAL A 245 -7.26 4.88 14.53
C VAL A 245 -7.28 6.15 13.69
N ARG A 246 -6.19 6.91 13.80
CA ARG A 246 -5.96 8.11 12.98
C ARG A 246 -5.86 7.75 11.51
N ALA A 247 -6.73 8.33 10.70
CA ALA A 247 -6.78 8.01 9.28
C ALA A 247 -5.64 8.65 8.46
N ASP A 248 -4.94 9.65 9.02
CA ASP A 248 -3.77 10.30 8.42
C ASP A 248 -2.44 9.57 8.67
N VAL A 249 -2.49 8.41 9.35
CA VAL A 249 -1.33 7.57 9.69
C VAL A 249 -1.34 6.30 8.84
N ALA A 250 -0.24 6.05 8.12
CA ALA A 250 0.03 4.75 7.52
C ALA A 250 1.19 4.05 8.22
N MET A 251 1.19 2.72 8.23
CA MET A 251 2.25 1.96 8.89
C MET A 251 2.68 0.72 8.12
N THR A 252 3.92 0.32 8.31
CA THR A 252 4.48 -0.94 7.82
C THR A 252 5.48 -1.47 8.83
N GLY A 253 5.58 -2.79 8.92
CA GLY A 253 6.43 -3.46 9.87
C GLY A 253 5.96 -4.88 10.09
N GLU A 254 6.90 -5.81 10.05
CA GLU A 254 6.67 -7.15 10.58
C GLU A 254 6.67 -7.08 12.11
N ILE A 255 5.90 -7.96 12.75
CA ILE A 255 5.79 -7.99 14.21
C ILE A 255 6.21 -9.35 14.75
N THR A 256 7.06 -9.33 15.78
CA THR A 256 7.43 -10.56 16.50
C THR A 256 6.43 -10.85 17.62
N LEU A 257 6.42 -12.08 18.15
CA LEU A 257 5.60 -12.44 19.32
C LEU A 257 5.89 -11.58 20.57
N ARG A 258 7.08 -10.96 20.64
CA ARG A 258 7.44 -10.04 21.72
C ARG A 258 6.89 -8.64 21.51
N GLY A 259 6.35 -8.31 20.34
CA GLY A 259 5.87 -6.98 19.99
C GLY A 259 6.96 -6.03 19.47
N GLU A 260 8.09 -6.58 19.03
CA GLU A 260 9.14 -5.81 18.32
C GLU A 260 8.76 -5.69 16.84
N VAL A 261 8.99 -4.50 16.27
CA VAL A 261 8.73 -4.17 14.88
C VAL A 261 10.03 -4.28 14.10
N THR A 262 10.10 -5.24 13.17
CA THR A 262 11.34 -5.60 12.45
C THR A 262 11.39 -5.01 11.05
N ALA A 263 12.59 -5.02 10.45
CA ALA A 263 12.85 -4.44 9.15
C ALA A 263 11.96 -5.00 8.03
N ILE A 264 11.66 -4.14 7.06
CA ILE A 264 10.85 -4.45 5.88
C ILE A 264 11.60 -4.13 4.59
N GLY A 265 11.23 -4.82 3.51
CA GLY A 265 11.68 -4.47 2.15
C GLY A 265 10.78 -3.45 1.46
N GLY A 266 11.31 -2.81 0.41
CA GLY A 266 10.56 -1.94 -0.51
C GLY A 266 10.09 -0.62 0.12
N LEU A 267 10.90 -0.03 1.00
CA LEU A 267 10.54 1.20 1.72
C LEU A 267 10.24 2.36 0.75
N LYS A 268 11.06 2.52 -0.29
CA LYS A 268 10.90 3.57 -1.30
C LYS A 268 9.52 3.51 -1.96
N GLU A 269 9.10 2.35 -2.45
CA GLU A 269 7.80 2.17 -3.10
C GLU A 269 6.63 2.40 -2.14
N LYS A 270 6.78 1.97 -0.88
CA LYS A 270 5.78 2.16 0.18
C LYS A 270 5.60 3.64 0.54
N LEU A 271 6.68 4.40 0.68
CA LEU A 271 6.60 5.86 0.93
C LEU A 271 6.02 6.62 -0.27
N LEU A 272 6.38 6.22 -1.50
CA LEU A 272 5.75 6.78 -2.69
C LEU A 272 4.24 6.51 -2.73
N ALA A 273 3.80 5.34 -2.26
CA ALA A 273 2.38 5.03 -2.15
C ALA A 273 1.68 5.88 -1.08
N ALA A 274 2.32 6.08 0.07
CA ALA A 274 1.83 6.95 1.14
C ALA A 274 1.65 8.39 0.66
N LEU A 275 2.66 8.94 -0.02
CA LEU A 275 2.62 10.30 -0.56
C LEU A 275 1.51 10.46 -1.61
N ARG A 276 1.40 9.52 -2.56
CA ARG A 276 0.30 9.53 -3.56
C ARG A 276 -1.07 9.34 -2.93
N GLY A 277 -1.14 8.64 -1.81
CA GLY A 277 -2.35 8.41 -1.04
C GLY A 277 -2.80 9.61 -0.21
N GLY A 278 -1.96 10.63 -0.07
CA GLY A 278 -2.22 11.81 0.76
C GLY A 278 -2.08 11.54 2.26
N ILE A 279 -1.34 10.50 2.65
CA ILE A 279 -1.02 10.20 4.05
C ILE A 279 -0.02 11.25 4.56
N LYS A 280 -0.19 11.72 5.80
CA LYS A 280 0.72 12.71 6.41
C LYS A 280 1.83 12.04 7.20
N THR A 281 1.48 11.07 8.03
CA THR A 281 2.41 10.44 8.97
C THR A 281 2.62 8.98 8.58
N VAL A 282 3.88 8.54 8.48
CA VAL A 282 4.24 7.16 8.15
C VAL A 282 5.11 6.55 9.23
N LEU A 283 4.66 5.43 9.80
CA LEU A 283 5.40 4.65 10.77
C LEU A 283 6.26 3.59 10.05
N ILE A 284 7.56 3.62 10.30
CA ILE A 284 8.54 2.69 9.70
C ILE A 284 9.35 1.98 10.79
N PRO A 285 9.88 0.77 10.55
CA PRO A 285 10.78 0.13 11.50
C PRO A 285 12.07 0.95 11.69
N GLU A 286 12.60 0.99 12.92
CA GLU A 286 13.85 1.72 13.25
C GLU A 286 15.05 1.23 12.42
N GLU A 287 15.11 -0.07 12.14
CA GLU A 287 16.18 -0.66 11.32
C GLU A 287 16.20 -0.15 9.86
N ASN A 288 15.08 0.37 9.36
CA ASN A 288 14.94 0.90 8.01
C ASN A 288 15.34 2.38 7.88
N VAL A 289 15.75 3.04 8.97
CA VAL A 289 16.23 4.43 8.93
C VAL A 289 17.43 4.59 7.98
N LYS A 290 18.27 3.55 7.87
CA LYS A 290 19.39 3.51 6.91
C LYS A 290 18.93 3.61 5.45
N ASP A 291 17.77 3.03 5.12
CA ASP A 291 17.23 3.01 3.76
C ASP A 291 16.63 4.37 3.37
N LEU A 292 16.38 5.27 4.33
CA LEU A 292 15.96 6.63 4.04
C LEU A 292 16.99 7.40 3.23
N GLN A 293 18.28 7.05 3.28
CA GLN A 293 19.31 7.75 2.51
C GLN A 293 19.09 7.66 1.00
N GLU A 294 18.51 6.55 0.52
CA GLU A 294 18.24 6.31 -0.91
C GLU A 294 16.95 6.98 -1.40
N ILE A 295 16.19 7.59 -0.50
CA ILE A 295 14.88 8.17 -0.80
C ILE A 295 15.05 9.66 -1.18
N PRO A 296 14.47 10.10 -2.30
CA PRO A 296 14.48 11.50 -2.71
C PRO A 296 13.91 12.47 -1.65
N ASP A 297 14.51 13.66 -1.53
CA ASP A 297 14.14 14.66 -0.51
C ASP A 297 12.71 15.23 -0.69
N ASN A 298 12.18 15.21 -1.92
CA ASN A 298 10.79 15.59 -2.19
C ASN A 298 9.79 14.62 -1.54
N VAL A 299 10.13 13.34 -1.40
CA VAL A 299 9.28 12.35 -0.71
C VAL A 299 9.40 12.52 0.80
N LYS A 300 10.62 12.74 1.31
CA LYS A 300 10.88 12.95 2.74
C LYS A 300 10.23 14.23 3.27
N SER A 301 10.25 15.31 2.50
CA SER A 301 9.65 16.59 2.92
C SER A 301 8.13 16.58 2.88
N GLY A 302 7.53 15.71 2.07
CA GLY A 302 6.07 15.55 1.98
C GLY A 302 5.44 14.64 3.05
N LEU A 303 6.25 13.95 3.87
CA LEU A 303 5.79 12.95 4.84
C LEU A 303 6.48 13.16 6.21
N GLU A 304 5.72 13.02 7.29
CA GLU A 304 6.28 12.87 8.63
C GLU A 304 6.63 11.40 8.87
N ILE A 305 7.91 11.05 8.78
CA ILE A 305 8.39 9.68 8.94
C ILE A 305 8.79 9.45 10.40
N VAL A 306 8.11 8.53 11.07
CA VAL A 306 8.35 8.19 12.48
C VAL A 306 8.94 6.78 12.58
N PRO A 307 10.22 6.63 12.95
CA PRO A 307 10.82 5.32 13.18
C PRO A 307 10.34 4.73 14.51
N VAL A 308 9.98 3.45 14.49
CA VAL A 308 9.45 2.71 15.64
C VAL A 308 10.15 1.37 15.79
N LYS A 309 10.35 0.95 17.04
CA LYS A 309 10.91 -0.37 17.40
C LYS A 309 9.91 -1.26 18.09
N TRP A 310 9.01 -0.69 18.88
CA TRP A 310 8.05 -1.43 19.68
C TRP A 310 6.63 -1.08 19.27
N ILE A 311 5.74 -2.08 19.34
CA ILE A 311 4.32 -1.87 19.03
C ILE A 311 3.68 -0.80 19.92
N ASP A 312 4.17 -0.63 21.14
CA ASP A 312 3.69 0.40 22.06
C ASP A 312 3.89 1.82 21.51
N GLN A 313 4.98 2.05 20.76
CA GLN A 313 5.24 3.32 20.06
C GLN A 313 4.28 3.49 18.87
N VAL A 314 3.99 2.40 18.15
CA VAL A 314 3.02 2.41 17.04
C VAL A 314 1.64 2.81 17.56
N LEU A 315 1.15 2.15 18.61
CA LEU A 315 -0.17 2.42 19.18
C LEU A 315 -0.29 3.86 19.68
N LYS A 316 0.77 4.41 20.28
CA LYS A 316 0.79 5.79 20.76
C LYS A 316 0.60 6.83 19.66
N VAL A 317 1.17 6.60 18.47
CA VAL A 317 1.07 7.54 17.35
C VAL A 317 -0.18 7.29 16.52
N ALA A 318 -0.59 6.02 16.38
CA ALA A 318 -1.67 5.61 15.50
C ALA A 318 -3.08 5.77 16.12
N LEU A 319 -3.23 5.61 17.43
CA LEU A 319 -4.51 5.75 18.11
C LEU A 319 -4.77 7.22 18.49
N GLU A 320 -6.04 7.62 18.51
CA GLU A 320 -6.42 8.98 18.90
C GLU A 320 -6.19 9.25 20.40
N CYS A 321 -6.35 8.21 21.22
CA CYS A 321 -6.11 8.25 22.66
C CYS A 321 -5.24 7.05 23.09
N GLU A 322 -4.42 7.23 24.13
CA GLU A 322 -3.70 6.11 24.73
C GLU A 322 -4.70 5.16 25.44
N PRO A 323 -4.57 3.83 25.27
CA PRO A 323 -5.38 2.87 25.99
C PRO A 323 -5.20 3.01 27.51
N GLN A 324 -6.30 2.97 28.25
CA GLN A 324 -6.24 2.99 29.71
C GLN A 324 -6.04 1.57 30.25
N PRO A 325 -5.01 1.32 31.08
CA PRO A 325 -4.81 0.02 31.71
C PRO A 325 -6.01 -0.40 32.57
N LEU A 326 -6.25 -1.71 32.67
CA LEU A 326 -7.23 -2.23 33.63
C LEU A 326 -6.80 -1.89 35.06
N THR A 327 -7.78 -1.53 35.89
CA THR A 327 -7.55 -1.28 37.32
C THR A 327 -7.24 -2.59 38.07
N ASP A 328 -6.48 -2.52 39.17
CA ASP A 328 -6.10 -3.69 39.96
C ASP A 328 -7.31 -4.52 40.45
N GLU A 329 -8.45 -3.87 40.68
CA GLU A 329 -9.72 -4.52 41.04
C GLU A 329 -10.32 -5.34 39.89
N GLU A 330 -10.26 -4.82 38.66
CA GLU A 330 -10.72 -5.54 37.46
C GLU A 330 -9.77 -6.69 37.08
N VAL A 331 -8.48 -6.54 37.34
CA VAL A 331 -7.48 -7.60 37.18
C VAL A 331 -7.72 -8.71 38.21
N ALA A 332 -7.99 -8.37 39.47
CA ALA A 332 -8.33 -9.34 40.51
C ALA A 332 -9.62 -10.11 40.19
N ALA A 333 -10.65 -9.43 39.68
CA ALA A 333 -11.90 -10.05 39.25
C ALA A 333 -11.72 -10.99 38.04
N ALA A 334 -10.86 -10.64 37.08
CA ALA A 334 -10.55 -11.48 35.92
C ALA A 334 -9.77 -12.75 36.31
N VAL A 335 -8.81 -12.64 37.24
CA VAL A 335 -8.05 -13.79 37.76
C VAL A 335 -8.96 -14.72 38.57
N ALA A 336 -9.83 -14.18 39.43
CA ALA A 336 -10.81 -14.98 40.17
C ALA A 336 -11.81 -15.71 39.25
N ALA A 337 -12.23 -15.08 38.15
CA ALA A 337 -13.11 -15.72 37.15
C ALA A 337 -12.41 -16.83 36.34
N ALA A 338 -11.09 -16.71 36.10
CA ALA A 338 -10.29 -17.75 35.45
C ALA A 338 -10.03 -18.96 36.37
N GLU A 339 -9.80 -18.72 37.66
CA GLU A 339 -9.65 -19.78 38.68
C GLU A 339 -10.97 -20.49 39.02
N ALA A 340 -12.11 -19.84 38.79
CA ALA A 340 -13.45 -20.38 39.05
C ALA A 340 -13.98 -21.32 37.94
N LYS A 341 -13.26 -21.58 36.84
CA LYS A 341 -13.62 -22.63 35.87
C LYS A 341 -13.12 -23.99 36.39
N PRO A 342 -13.98 -24.87 36.94
CA PRO A 342 -13.55 -26.21 37.33
C PRO A 342 -13.35 -27.03 36.06
N GLY A 343 -12.26 -27.79 35.98
CA GLY A 343 -12.04 -28.72 34.88
C GLY A 343 -13.22 -29.66 34.72
N GLU A 344 -13.75 -29.76 33.50
CA GLU A 344 -14.63 -30.86 33.12
C GLU A 344 -13.90 -32.19 33.41
N PRO A 345 -14.51 -33.12 34.16
CA PRO A 345 -13.92 -34.43 34.36
C PRO A 345 -13.90 -35.15 33.01
N ALA A 346 -12.71 -35.56 32.58
CA ALA A 346 -12.52 -36.40 31.40
C ALA A 346 -13.39 -37.66 31.53
N VAL A 347 -14.44 -37.73 30.72
CA VAL A 347 -15.24 -38.95 30.56
C VAL A 347 -14.36 -39.99 29.87
N LYS A 348 -13.88 -40.97 30.64
CA LYS A 348 -13.35 -42.21 30.09
C LYS A 348 -14.52 -43.03 29.57
N HIS A 349 -14.58 -43.28 28.27
CA HIS A 349 -15.07 -44.54 27.71
C HIS A 349 -14.39 -44.83 26.38
#